data_AF-M3AXH8-F1
#
_entry.id   AF-M3AXH8-F1
#
_cell.length_a   1.000
_cell.length_b   1.000
_cell.length_c   1.000
_cell.angle_alpha   90.00
_cell.angle_beta   90.00
_cell.angle_gamma   90.00
#
_symmetry.space_group_name_H-M   'P 1'
#
loop_
_entity.id
_entity.type
_entity.pdbx_description
1 polymer ?
#
loop_
_entity_poly.entity_id
_entity_poly.type
_entity_poly.pdbx_seq_one_letter_code
_entity_poly.pdbx_strand_id
1 'polypeptide(L)'
;MHTLHCLDHIRKSLYPEQYHEDSPVHGTLHRDHCLDHLRQTIMCNADLTPIPSKFYLSLGDNYIDSNQPHTCRNWSKVRDWVSERYNGSLAVPPAPGTVATVSEWS
;
A
#
# COMPACT_ATOMS: atom_id res chain seq x y z
N MET A 1 -8.81 -1.03 18.43
CA MET A 1 -8.30 0.24 19.00
C MET A 1 -6.82 0.47 18.66
N HIS A 2 -5.93 -0.53 18.74
CA HIS A 2 -4.48 -0.34 18.53
C HIS A 2 -4.07 0.05 17.09
N THR A 3 -4.55 -0.65 16.06
CA THR A 3 -4.19 -0.35 14.66
C THR A 3 -4.54 1.08 14.23
N LEU A 4 -5.72 1.58 14.63
CA LEU A 4 -6.14 2.96 14.33
C LEU A 4 -5.34 4.00 15.12
N HIS A 5 -4.97 3.70 16.37
CA HIS A 5 -4.07 4.54 17.16
C HIS A 5 -2.68 4.63 16.52
N CYS A 6 -2.10 3.49 16.11
CA CYS A 6 -0.83 3.45 15.40
C CYS A 6 -0.88 4.25 14.10
N LEU A 7 -1.96 4.13 13.33
CA LEU A 7 -2.15 4.89 12.09
C LEU A 7 -2.22 6.41 12.34
N ASP A 8 -2.98 6.85 13.34
CA ASP A 8 -3.08 8.28 13.68
C ASP A 8 -1.74 8.84 14.16
N HIS A 9 -0.98 8.07 14.93
CA HIS A 9 0.35 8.46 15.38
C HIS A 9 1.32 8.63 14.21
N ILE A 10 1.33 7.70 13.24
CA ILE A 10 2.15 7.84 12.03
C ILE A 10 1.69 9.05 11.22
N ARG A 11 0.39 9.21 11.01
CA ARG A 11 -0.19 10.36 10.29
C ARG A 11 0.28 11.69 10.89
N LYS A 12 0.19 11.88 12.22
CA LYS A 12 0.64 13.11 12.89
C LYS A 12 2.13 13.36 12.74
N SER A 13 2.95 12.30 12.82
CA SER A 13 4.41 12.42 12.66
C SER A 13 4.85 12.92 11.28
N LEU A 14 3.99 12.82 10.25
CA LEU A 14 4.25 13.35 8.90
C LEU A 14 4.03 14.87 8.80
N TYR A 15 3.37 15.49 9.78
CA TYR A 15 3.03 16.92 9.77
C TYR A 15 3.47 17.61 11.07
N PRO A 16 4.78 17.65 11.37
CA PRO A 16 5.32 18.18 12.62
C PRO A 16 4.98 19.67 12.84
N GLU A 17 4.76 20.44 11.77
CA GLU A 17 4.40 21.86 11.84
C GLU A 17 2.96 22.10 12.31
N GLN A 18 2.10 21.09 12.20
CA GLN A 18 0.70 21.15 12.63
C GLN A 18 0.48 20.36 13.93
N TYR A 19 1.27 19.32 14.16
CA TYR A 19 1.19 18.45 15.32
C TYR A 19 2.55 18.39 16.01
N HIS A 20 2.79 19.35 16.91
CA HIS A 20 3.97 19.34 17.77
C HIS A 20 3.86 18.18 18.77
N GLU A 21 4.85 17.31 18.77
CA GLU A 21 4.85 16.09 19.56
C GLU A 21 5.95 16.19 20.64
N ASP A 22 5.60 16.77 21.79
CA ASP A 22 6.53 17.05 22.90
C ASP A 22 6.74 15.83 23.83
N SER A 23 6.05 14.72 23.55
CA SER A 23 6.09 13.53 24.40
C SER A 23 7.30 12.65 24.07
N PRO A 24 8.17 12.34 25.06
CA PRO A 24 9.28 11.42 24.86
C PRO A 24 8.83 9.98 24.56
N VAL A 25 7.56 9.65 24.87
CA VAL A 25 6.95 8.34 24.59
C VAL A 25 6.55 8.19 23.12
N HIS A 26 6.36 9.29 22.39
CA HIS A 26 5.93 9.31 20.98
C HIS A 26 7.10 9.51 20.00
N GLY A 27 8.33 9.23 20.47
CA GLY A 27 9.56 9.27 19.67
C GLY A 27 9.71 8.10 18.69
N THR A 28 10.90 7.98 18.09
CA THR A 28 11.21 7.00 17.02
C THR A 28 10.83 5.57 17.38
N LEU A 29 11.15 5.11 18.60
CA LEU A 29 10.84 3.74 19.03
C LEU A 29 9.34 3.41 18.96
N HIS A 30 8.48 4.37 19.30
CA HIS A 30 7.03 4.18 19.25
C HIS A 30 6.52 4.16 17.81
N ARG A 31 7.10 5.00 16.94
CA ARG A 31 6.81 4.97 15.50
C ARG A 31 7.20 3.62 14.89
N ASP A 32 8.37 3.08 15.24
CA ASP A 32 8.84 1.78 14.74
C ASP A 32 7.89 0.64 15.17
N HIS A 33 7.46 0.63 16.44
CA HIS A 33 6.43 -0.30 16.93
C HIS A 33 5.11 -0.16 16.16
N CYS A 34 4.66 1.07 15.90
CA CYS A 34 3.45 1.33 15.13
C CYS A 34 3.56 0.81 13.69
N LEU A 35 4.69 1.06 13.03
CA LEU A 35 4.97 0.57 11.68
C LEU A 35 5.00 -0.96 11.64
N ASP A 36 5.62 -1.62 12.62
CA ASP A 36 5.65 -3.08 12.67
C ASP A 36 4.25 -3.67 12.91
N HIS A 37 3.46 -3.08 13.81
CA HIS A 37 2.07 -3.51 14.04
C HIS A 37 1.20 -3.34 12.79
N LEU A 38 1.36 -2.23 12.04
CA LEU A 38 0.68 -2.00 10.77
C LEU A 38 1.12 -3.02 9.71
N ARG A 39 2.43 -3.27 9.58
CA ARG A 39 3.00 -4.29 8.68
C ARG A 39 2.43 -5.67 8.99
N GLN A 40 2.42 -6.10 10.25
CA GLN A 40 1.83 -7.37 10.67
C GLN A 40 0.34 -7.46 10.32
N THR A 41 -0.41 -6.38 10.54
CA THR A 41 -1.84 -6.29 10.17
C THR A 41 -2.03 -6.43 8.66
N ILE A 42 -1.25 -5.71 7.85
CA ILE A 42 -1.31 -5.77 6.38
C ILE A 42 -1.01 -7.18 5.88
N MET A 43 0.06 -7.80 6.38
CA MET A 43 0.44 -9.16 6.00
C MET A 43 -0.60 -10.19 6.46
N CYS A 44 -1.22 -10.02 7.64
CA CYS A 44 -2.26 -10.92 8.13
C CYS A 44 -3.49 -10.91 7.21
N ASN A 45 -3.84 -9.75 6.65
CA ASN A 45 -4.95 -9.65 5.70
C ASN A 45 -4.54 -10.08 4.28
N ALA A 46 -3.29 -9.83 3.86
CA ALA A 46 -2.73 -10.17 2.55
C ALA A 46 -3.69 -9.83 1.40
N ASP A 47 -4.13 -8.57 1.37
CA ASP A 47 -5.18 -8.14 0.48
C ASP A 47 -4.68 -8.03 -0.98
N LEU A 48 -5.44 -8.64 -1.89
CA LEU A 48 -5.23 -8.64 -3.34
C LEU A 48 -6.43 -8.04 -4.07
N THR A 49 -7.34 -7.37 -3.35
CA THR A 49 -8.48 -6.70 -3.95
C THR A 49 -8.00 -5.63 -4.94
N PRO A 50 -8.37 -5.74 -6.23
CA PRO A 50 -8.04 -4.72 -7.21
C PRO A 50 -8.67 -3.39 -6.80
N ILE A 51 -7.87 -2.32 -6.77
CA ILE A 51 -8.36 -0.97 -6.50
C ILE A 51 -8.41 -0.21 -7.83
N PRO A 52 -9.59 -0.12 -8.48
CA PRO A 52 -9.69 0.51 -9.78
C PRO A 52 -9.63 2.03 -9.66
N SER A 53 -9.29 2.65 -10.78
CA SER A 53 -9.56 4.06 -11.01
C SER A 53 -10.97 4.20 -11.58
N LYS A 54 -11.75 5.16 -11.05
CA LYS A 54 -13.13 5.45 -11.47
C LYS A 54 -13.30 6.94 -11.70
N PHE A 55 -14.04 7.32 -12.73
CA PHE A 55 -14.38 8.71 -12.98
C PHE A 55 -15.43 9.21 -11.97
N TYR A 56 -15.12 10.30 -11.27
CA TYR A 56 -16.03 10.96 -10.33
C TYR A 56 -16.48 12.31 -10.91
N LEU A 57 -17.78 12.43 -11.19
CA LEU A 57 -18.35 13.68 -11.75
C LEU A 57 -18.10 14.90 -10.85
N SER A 58 -18.09 14.71 -9.52
CA SER A 58 -17.79 15.78 -8.57
C SER A 58 -16.36 16.31 -8.63
N LEU A 59 -15.42 15.50 -9.14
CA LEU A 59 -14.02 15.85 -9.30
C LEU A 59 -13.67 16.25 -10.74
N GLY A 60 -14.53 15.89 -11.71
CA GLY A 60 -14.25 16.07 -13.14
C GLY A 60 -13.09 15.22 -13.65
N ASP A 61 -12.65 14.23 -12.87
CA ASP A 61 -11.46 13.41 -13.13
C ASP A 61 -11.64 11.99 -12.56
N ASN A 62 -10.72 11.11 -12.93
CA ASN A 62 -10.54 9.80 -12.36
C ASN A 62 -9.93 9.87 -10.95
N TYR A 63 -10.46 9.06 -10.03
CA TYR A 63 -9.90 8.89 -8.69
C TYR A 63 -9.93 7.43 -8.27
N ILE A 64 -9.13 7.09 -7.27
CA ILE A 64 -8.98 5.73 -6.75
C ILE A 64 -10.25 5.34 -5.97
N ASP A 65 -10.96 4.30 -6.44
CA ASP A 65 -12.14 3.75 -5.78
C ASP A 65 -11.73 2.64 -4.80
N SER A 66 -11.29 3.05 -3.61
CA SER A 66 -10.83 2.14 -2.57
C SER A 66 -11.94 1.39 -1.83
N ASN A 67 -13.21 1.70 -2.07
CA ASN A 67 -14.34 1.03 -1.42
C ASN A 67 -14.69 -0.29 -2.13
N GLN A 68 -13.80 -1.27 -2.00
CA GLN A 68 -13.93 -2.56 -2.64
C GLN A 68 -14.18 -3.67 -1.60
N PRO A 69 -14.84 -4.78 -1.97
CA PRO A 69 -14.91 -5.95 -1.10
C PRO A 69 -13.52 -6.55 -0.87
N HIS A 70 -13.12 -6.66 0.40
CA HIS A 70 -11.82 -7.20 0.80
C HIS A 70 -11.97 -8.64 1.32
N THR A 71 -10.95 -9.46 1.11
CA THR A 71 -10.91 -10.84 1.62
C THR A 71 -9.55 -11.17 2.21
N CYS A 72 -9.53 -11.78 3.40
CA CYS A 72 -8.30 -12.20 4.04
C CYS A 72 -7.68 -13.41 3.34
N ARG A 73 -6.35 -13.42 3.17
CA ARG A 73 -5.62 -14.50 2.50
C ARG A 73 -4.35 -14.87 3.26
N ASN A 74 -3.76 -16.00 2.89
CA ASN A 74 -2.47 -16.43 3.44
C ASN A 74 -1.32 -15.64 2.77
N TRP A 75 -0.61 -14.82 3.56
CA TRP A 75 0.53 -14.02 3.09
C TRP A 75 1.57 -14.80 2.30
N SER A 76 2.02 -15.96 2.81
CA SER A 76 3.09 -16.72 2.17
C SER A 76 2.68 -17.16 0.77
N LYS A 77 1.44 -17.63 0.61
CA LYS A 77 0.90 -18.01 -0.71
C LYS A 77 0.82 -16.83 -1.67
N VAL A 78 0.43 -15.65 -1.18
CA VAL A 78 0.41 -14.42 -1.98
C VAL A 78 1.81 -14.05 -2.44
N ARG A 79 2.78 -14.01 -1.53
CA ARG A 79 4.18 -13.68 -1.84
C ARG A 79 4.79 -14.63 -2.86
N ASP A 80 4.58 -15.94 -2.68
CA ASP A 80 5.13 -16.96 -3.57
C ASP A 80 4.55 -16.79 -4.99
N TRP A 81 3.24 -16.56 -5.10
CA TRP A 81 2.55 -16.29 -6.36
C TRP A 81 3.04 -14.99 -7.06
N VAL A 82 3.22 -13.89 -6.32
CA VAL A 82 3.76 -12.64 -6.90
C VAL A 82 5.17 -12.85 -7.43
N SER A 83 6.00 -13.61 -6.70
CA SER A 83 7.38 -13.92 -7.11
C SER A 83 7.39 -14.72 -8.41
N GLU A 84 6.57 -15.77 -8.51
CA GLU A 84 6.47 -16.58 -9.73
C GLU A 84 5.96 -15.78 -10.93
N ARG A 85 5.04 -14.82 -10.73
CA ARG A 85 4.53 -13.92 -11.77
C ARG A 85 5.57 -12.91 -12.27
N TYR A 86 6.55 -12.56 -11.44
CA TYR A 86 7.56 -11.56 -11.78
C TYR A 86 8.72 -12.16 -12.59
N ASN A 87 9.28 -13.29 -12.13
CA ASN A 87 10.46 -13.89 -12.76
C ASN A 87 10.48 -15.43 -12.74
N GLY A 88 9.35 -16.06 -12.40
CA GLY A 88 9.22 -17.51 -12.39
C GLY A 88 8.55 -18.06 -13.65
N SER A 89 8.09 -19.31 -13.56
CA SER A 89 7.39 -20.00 -14.64
C SER A 89 6.01 -19.41 -14.98
N LEU A 90 5.44 -18.59 -14.08
CA LEU A 90 4.16 -17.89 -14.29
C LEU A 90 4.33 -16.49 -14.89
N ALA A 91 5.55 -16.08 -15.24
CA ALA A 91 5.80 -14.78 -15.84
C ALA A 91 5.09 -14.66 -17.20
N VAL A 92 4.36 -13.56 -17.38
CA VAL A 92 3.65 -13.26 -18.63
C VAL A 92 4.52 -12.31 -19.45
N PRO A 93 4.92 -12.67 -20.68
CA PRO A 93 5.68 -11.77 -21.52
C PRO A 93 4.86 -10.51 -21.83
N PRO A 94 5.51 -9.33 -21.94
CA PRO A 94 4.82 -8.12 -22.40
C PRO A 94 4.09 -8.38 -23.71
N ALA A 95 2.92 -7.77 -23.87
CA ALA A 95 2.21 -7.87 -25.14
C ALA A 95 3.05 -7.22 -26.26
N PRO A 96 2.98 -7.73 -27.49
CA PRO A 96 3.68 -7.12 -28.62
C PRO A 96 3.31 -5.64 -28.74
N GLY A 97 4.32 -4.76 -28.79
CA GLY A 97 4.13 -3.31 -28.90
C GLY A 97 3.84 -2.56 -27.58
N THR A 98 3.86 -3.22 -26.42
CA THR A 98 3.69 -2.54 -25.11
C THR A 98 5.00 -2.26 -24.39
N VAL A 99 6.13 -2.70 -24.94
CA VAL A 99 7.46 -2.36 -24.40
C VAL A 99 7.89 -1.07 -25.08
N ALA A 100 7.79 0.06 -24.36
CA ALA A 100 8.34 1.32 -24.82
C ALA A 100 9.85 1.13 -25.04
N THR A 101 10.33 1.36 -26.26
CA THR A 101 11.75 1.45 -26.51
C THR A 101 12.28 2.69 -25.82
N VAL A 102 13.49 2.62 -25.27
CA VAL A 102 14.13 3.68 -24.45
C VAL A 102 14.21 5.06 -25.15
N SER A 103 13.86 5.15 -26.43
CA SER A 103 13.80 6.36 -27.26
C SER A 103 12.52 7.19 -27.13
N GLU A 104 11.46 6.71 -26.46
CA GLU A 104 10.17 7.43 -26.38
C GLU A 104 10.06 8.40 -25.18
N TRP A 105 11.10 8.48 -24.35
CA TRP A 105 11.14 9.32 -23.13
C TRP A 105 12.36 10.25 -23.06
N SER A 106 13.05 10.46 -24.18
CA SER A 106 14.12 11.46 -24.38
C SER A 106 13.63 12.62 -25.24
#